data_AF-C4XET6-F1
#
_entry.id   AF-C4XET6-F1
#
_cell.length_a   1.000
_cell.length_b   1.000
_cell.length_c   1.000
_cell.angle_alpha   90.00
_cell.angle_beta   90.00
_cell.angle_gamma   90.00
#
_symmetry.space_group_name_H-M   'P 1'
#
loop_
_entity.id
_entity.type
_entity.pdbx_description
1 polymer ?
#
loop_
_entity_poly.entity_id
_entity_poly.type
_entity_poly.pdbx_seq_one_letter_code
_entity_poly.pdbx_strand_id
1 'polypeptide(L)'
;MTIELKQEFKKLFSIKSILEKIKLKKSTFYKILKSKNKPDKDKNLKKIIFDLFDYNKGLYGYRRITFALRNKGIIINHKKVSLINARYTIKDFLFMKRKPINPVIDEITEKILENYNPVTSGDLSMAMKEVFQNTIQKMMNKEFDNFMGYEKNDNKVQKENYRNGFSKKNVNSQYGQMEIDIPRDREAKFEPIIIKKYERDISELVDMVFALYSRGMSTRDVSDFMFSKYGVNYSPTQISQLTNEIVEDARLWQERKLETYYPIIYIDAVHFHIVDNNVVTKKATYVIMGINGDGQKEILGLYIRENESAKFWMSVLNALKNRGISKIDIICSQII
;
A
#
# COMPACT_ATOMS: atom_id res chain seq x y z
N MET A 1 31.41 -42.44 1.20
CA MET A 1 31.68 -43.32 2.36
C MET A 1 31.79 -44.84 2.07
N THR A 2 30.73 -45.61 1.75
CA THR A 2 30.82 -47.10 1.65
C THR A 2 31.48 -47.66 0.37
N ILE A 3 32.01 -46.83 -0.53
CA ILE A 3 32.70 -47.29 -1.75
C ILE A 3 34.11 -46.69 -1.92
N GLU A 4 34.47 -45.57 -1.30
CA GLU A 4 35.88 -45.11 -1.24
C GLU A 4 36.76 -46.16 -0.55
N LEU A 5 36.25 -46.83 0.51
CA LEU A 5 36.88 -47.97 1.17
C LEU A 5 37.22 -49.14 0.22
N LYS A 6 36.68 -49.17 -1.01
CA LYS A 6 36.84 -50.29 -1.97
C LYS A 6 38.19 -50.29 -2.70
N GLN A 7 38.93 -49.18 -2.71
CA GLN A 7 40.28 -49.15 -3.32
C GLN A 7 41.38 -49.47 -2.31
N GLU A 8 41.29 -48.98 -1.08
CA GLU A 8 42.29 -49.27 -0.03
C GLU A 8 42.17 -50.70 0.53
N PHE A 9 40.98 -51.11 0.99
CA PHE A 9 40.80 -52.40 1.66
C PHE A 9 40.97 -53.62 0.74
N LYS A 10 40.92 -53.42 -0.58
CA LYS A 10 41.09 -54.49 -1.58
C LYS A 10 42.49 -55.11 -1.59
N LYS A 11 43.50 -54.40 -1.06
CA LYS A 11 44.88 -54.89 -0.90
C LYS A 11 45.11 -55.68 0.39
N LEU A 12 44.24 -55.55 1.39
CA LEU A 12 44.48 -56.05 2.75
C LEU A 12 43.49 -57.12 3.22
N PHE A 13 42.24 -57.15 2.73
CA PHE A 13 41.24 -58.12 3.19
C PHE A 13 40.35 -58.70 2.08
N SER A 14 40.04 -59.99 2.19
CA SER A 14 39.09 -60.66 1.30
C SER A 14 37.66 -60.16 1.52
N ILE A 15 36.95 -59.89 0.41
CA ILE A 15 35.56 -59.42 0.40
C ILE A 15 34.63 -60.35 1.21
N LYS A 16 34.93 -61.66 1.30
CA LYS A 16 34.15 -62.61 2.11
C LYS A 16 34.18 -62.25 3.60
N SER A 17 35.37 -61.99 4.15
CA SER A 17 35.56 -61.68 5.58
C SER A 17 34.93 -60.34 5.97
N ILE A 18 35.02 -59.34 5.10
CA ILE A 18 34.36 -58.02 5.28
C ILE A 18 32.84 -58.20 5.37
N LEU A 19 32.25 -59.00 4.47
CA LEU A 19 30.81 -59.27 4.44
C LEU A 19 30.32 -60.09 5.65
N GLU A 20 31.14 -61.01 6.16
CA GLU A 20 30.84 -61.77 7.38
C GLU A 20 30.84 -60.86 8.62
N LYS A 21 31.87 -60.00 8.80
CA LYS A 21 31.89 -59.01 9.90
C LYS A 21 30.70 -58.04 9.87
N ILE A 22 30.27 -57.63 8.67
CA ILE A 22 29.12 -56.71 8.48
C ILE A 22 27.77 -57.48 8.47
N LYS A 23 27.78 -58.82 8.65
CA LYS A 23 26.61 -59.71 8.61
C LYS A 23 25.75 -59.56 7.33
N LEU A 24 26.37 -59.25 6.19
CA LEU A 24 25.68 -58.93 4.94
C LEU A 24 25.87 -60.01 3.87
N LYS A 25 24.78 -60.67 3.45
CA LYS A 25 24.84 -61.76 2.47
C LYS A 25 25.47 -61.32 1.14
N LYS A 26 26.38 -62.14 0.60
CA LYS A 26 27.12 -61.88 -0.67
C LYS A 26 26.19 -61.59 -1.86
N SER A 27 25.03 -62.25 -1.94
CA SER A 27 24.00 -61.97 -2.95
C SER A 27 23.39 -60.57 -2.81
N THR A 28 23.15 -60.11 -1.58
CA THR A 28 22.68 -58.73 -1.29
C THR A 28 23.74 -57.70 -1.67
N PHE A 29 25.01 -57.95 -1.35
CA PHE A 29 26.13 -57.08 -1.76
C PHE A 29 26.19 -56.88 -3.28
N TYR A 30 26.17 -57.98 -4.07
CA TYR A 30 26.17 -57.87 -5.52
C TYR A 30 24.87 -57.29 -6.10
N LYS A 31 23.70 -57.49 -5.48
CA LYS A 31 22.46 -56.77 -5.83
C LYS A 31 22.60 -55.26 -5.64
N ILE A 32 23.19 -54.81 -4.52
CA ILE A 32 23.46 -53.39 -4.24
C ILE A 32 24.49 -52.81 -5.22
N LEU A 33 25.53 -53.58 -5.57
CA LEU A 33 26.53 -53.18 -6.56
C LEU A 33 25.92 -53.05 -7.97
N LYS A 34 25.05 -53.99 -8.35
CA LYS A 34 24.32 -53.99 -9.63
C LYS A 34 23.21 -52.92 -9.67
N SER A 35 22.69 -52.45 -8.53
CA SER A 35 21.74 -51.32 -8.50
C SER A 35 22.43 -49.97 -8.56
N LYS A 36 23.59 -49.78 -7.89
CA LYS A 36 24.39 -48.55 -7.96
C LYS A 36 24.97 -48.25 -9.35
N ASN A 37 25.32 -49.28 -10.13
CA ASN A 37 25.86 -49.12 -11.48
C ASN A 37 24.78 -48.96 -12.58
N LYS A 38 23.49 -48.84 -12.24
CA LYS A 38 22.46 -48.53 -13.24
C LYS A 38 22.47 -47.03 -13.56
N PRO A 39 22.40 -46.62 -14.85
CA PRO A 39 22.23 -45.22 -15.19
C PRO A 39 20.92 -44.68 -14.62
N ASP A 40 21.00 -43.54 -13.93
CA ASP A 40 19.85 -42.89 -13.31
C ASP A 40 18.95 -42.25 -14.39
N LYS A 41 17.84 -42.91 -14.70
CA LYS A 41 16.87 -42.48 -15.73
C LYS A 41 16.35 -41.06 -15.52
N ASP A 42 16.30 -40.58 -14.28
CA ASP A 42 15.77 -39.26 -13.94
C ASP A 42 16.88 -38.19 -13.79
N LYS A 43 18.15 -38.48 -14.12
CA LYS A 43 19.29 -37.57 -13.90
C LYS A 43 19.10 -36.17 -14.50
N ASN A 44 18.64 -36.07 -15.75
CA ASN A 44 18.41 -34.78 -16.42
C ASN A 44 17.22 -34.02 -15.81
N LEU A 45 16.13 -34.73 -15.54
CA LEU A 45 14.94 -34.18 -14.89
C LEU A 45 15.26 -33.62 -13.50
N LYS A 46 16.09 -34.32 -12.73
CA LYS A 46 16.58 -33.87 -11.42
C LYS A 46 17.34 -32.56 -11.54
N LYS A 47 18.27 -32.46 -12.50
CA LYS A 47 19.01 -31.21 -12.75
C LYS A 47 18.06 -30.04 -13.03
N ILE A 48 17.09 -30.21 -13.92
CA ILE A 48 16.10 -29.16 -14.24
C ILE A 48 15.25 -28.78 -13.02
N ILE A 49 14.90 -29.74 -12.16
CA ILE A 49 14.20 -29.48 -10.88
C ILE A 49 15.06 -28.63 -9.93
N PHE A 50 16.35 -28.93 -9.81
CA PHE A 50 17.31 -28.13 -9.03
C PHE A 50 17.49 -26.72 -9.61
N ASP A 51 17.78 -26.60 -10.90
CA ASP A 51 17.97 -25.31 -11.58
C ASP A 51 16.73 -24.40 -11.39
N LEU A 52 15.52 -24.97 -11.43
CA LEU A 52 14.27 -24.25 -11.14
C LEU A 52 14.07 -23.91 -9.66
N PHE A 53 14.57 -24.72 -8.73
CA PHE A 53 14.48 -24.45 -7.30
C PHE A 53 15.43 -23.31 -6.89
N ASP A 54 16.68 -23.37 -7.37
CA ASP A 54 17.74 -22.40 -7.05
C ASP A 54 17.46 -21.03 -7.69
N TYR A 55 17.01 -21.01 -8.96
CA TYR A 55 16.57 -19.77 -9.63
C TYR A 55 15.45 -19.04 -8.85
N ASN A 56 14.54 -19.81 -8.25
CA ASN A 56 13.45 -19.28 -7.42
C ASN A 56 13.83 -19.16 -5.92
N LYS A 57 15.12 -19.21 -5.57
CA LYS A 57 15.64 -19.07 -4.19
C LYS A 57 14.94 -19.98 -3.17
N GLY A 58 14.55 -21.19 -3.59
CA GLY A 58 13.82 -22.15 -2.76
C GLY A 58 12.34 -21.83 -2.48
N LEU A 59 11.77 -20.76 -3.05
CA LEU A 59 10.37 -20.35 -2.84
C LEU A 59 9.35 -21.26 -3.57
N TYR A 60 9.83 -22.15 -4.43
CA TYR A 60 9.01 -23.06 -5.23
C TYR A 60 8.95 -24.45 -4.58
N GLY A 61 7.84 -24.72 -3.86
CA GLY A 61 7.51 -26.08 -3.45
C GLY A 61 7.19 -26.98 -4.65
N TYR A 62 7.21 -28.31 -4.45
CA TYR A 62 7.08 -29.33 -5.52
C TYR A 62 5.90 -29.12 -6.48
N ARG A 63 4.76 -28.57 -6.01
CA ARG A 63 3.60 -28.23 -6.86
C ARG A 63 3.91 -27.09 -7.85
N ARG A 64 4.58 -26.01 -7.40
CA ARG A 64 5.03 -24.89 -8.25
C ARG A 64 6.12 -25.32 -9.23
N ILE A 65 7.06 -26.17 -8.79
CA ILE A 65 8.05 -26.79 -9.69
C ILE A 65 7.34 -27.62 -10.77
N THR A 66 6.32 -28.42 -10.41
CA THR A 66 5.55 -29.20 -11.40
C THR A 66 4.86 -28.31 -12.43
N PHE A 67 4.31 -27.17 -12.02
CA PHE A 67 3.71 -26.19 -12.93
C PHE A 67 4.76 -25.55 -13.85
N ALA A 68 5.91 -25.12 -13.32
CA ALA A 68 7.01 -24.57 -14.10
C ALA A 68 7.60 -25.57 -15.11
N LEU A 69 7.69 -26.86 -14.74
CA LEU A 69 8.06 -27.94 -15.67
C LEU A 69 7.03 -28.12 -16.79
N ARG A 70 5.74 -28.08 -16.47
CA ARG A 70 4.65 -28.16 -17.46
C ARG A 70 4.71 -27.01 -18.47
N ASN A 71 5.03 -25.80 -18.01
CA ASN A 71 5.21 -24.62 -18.89
C ASN A 71 6.47 -24.74 -19.77
N LYS A 72 7.47 -25.53 -19.37
CA LYS A 72 8.62 -25.94 -20.20
C LYS A 72 8.35 -27.20 -21.05
N GLY A 73 7.08 -27.60 -21.23
CA GLY A 73 6.67 -28.78 -22.00
C GLY A 73 6.90 -30.14 -21.32
N ILE A 74 7.44 -30.17 -20.10
CA ILE A 74 7.75 -31.40 -19.38
C ILE A 74 6.53 -31.81 -18.54
N ILE A 75 5.70 -32.70 -19.08
CA ILE A 75 4.53 -33.24 -18.38
C ILE A 75 4.98 -34.29 -17.36
N ILE A 76 4.84 -33.97 -16.07
CA ILE A 76 5.20 -34.87 -14.97
C ILE A 76 4.17 -34.82 -13.84
N ASN A 77 3.93 -35.97 -13.20
CA ASN A 77 3.08 -36.05 -12.02
C ASN A 77 3.77 -35.38 -10.81
N HIS A 78 3.06 -34.49 -10.12
CA HIS A 78 3.55 -33.79 -8.92
C HIS A 78 4.03 -34.73 -7.81
N LYS A 79 3.49 -35.96 -7.71
CA LYS A 79 3.99 -37.00 -6.78
C LYS A 79 5.40 -37.46 -7.14
N LYS A 80 5.76 -37.55 -8.44
CA LYS A 80 7.12 -37.88 -8.89
C LYS A 80 8.09 -36.73 -8.60
N VAL A 81 7.68 -35.48 -8.81
CA VAL A 81 8.47 -34.29 -8.40
C VAL A 81 8.67 -34.26 -6.88
N SER A 82 7.62 -34.55 -6.10
CA SER A 82 7.70 -34.64 -4.63
C SER A 82 8.65 -35.76 -4.16
N LEU A 83 8.62 -36.94 -4.78
CA LEU A 83 9.54 -38.05 -4.48
C LEU A 83 10.99 -37.75 -4.89
N ILE A 84 11.21 -36.95 -5.94
CA ILE A 84 12.53 -36.45 -6.33
C ILE A 84 13.02 -35.45 -5.28
N ASN A 85 12.25 -34.40 -4.97
CA ASN A 85 12.59 -33.44 -3.91
C ASN A 85 12.87 -34.16 -2.58
N ALA A 86 11.96 -35.00 -2.09
CA ALA A 86 12.10 -35.68 -0.80
C ALA A 86 13.36 -36.58 -0.68
N ARG A 87 13.98 -37.00 -1.80
CA ARG A 87 15.24 -37.77 -1.78
C ARG A 87 16.51 -36.90 -1.77
N TYR A 88 16.40 -35.64 -2.18
CA TYR A 88 17.51 -34.68 -2.19
C TYR A 88 17.41 -33.68 -1.03
N THR A 89 16.21 -33.28 -0.67
CA THR A 89 15.89 -32.26 0.32
C THR A 89 15.58 -32.85 1.71
N ILE A 90 16.35 -33.85 2.15
CA ILE A 90 16.27 -34.36 3.54
C ILE A 90 16.99 -33.41 4.52
N LYS A 91 17.84 -32.50 4.04
CA LYS A 91 18.69 -31.67 4.92
C LYS A 91 18.27 -30.21 5.14
N ASP A 92 17.78 -29.46 4.14
CA ASP A 92 17.79 -27.98 4.27
C ASP A 92 16.47 -27.21 3.98
N PHE A 93 15.45 -27.78 3.32
CA PHE A 93 14.25 -27.04 2.86
C PHE A 93 13.00 -27.96 2.78
N LEU A 94 11.76 -27.62 3.14
CA LEU A 94 11.18 -26.45 3.80
C LEU A 94 10.04 -26.90 4.76
N PHE A 95 9.91 -26.23 5.91
CA PHE A 95 8.69 -25.48 6.17
C PHE A 95 8.95 -24.04 5.74
N MET A 96 7.94 -23.34 5.23
CA MET A 96 8.00 -21.89 5.06
C MET A 96 8.14 -21.29 6.46
N LYS A 97 9.37 -20.97 6.89
CA LYS A 97 9.60 -20.27 8.16
C LYS A 97 8.77 -19.00 8.09
N ARG A 98 7.80 -18.87 9.01
CA ARG A 98 6.99 -17.65 9.13
C ARG A 98 7.97 -16.48 9.26
N LYS A 99 7.64 -15.33 8.67
CA LYS A 99 8.41 -14.09 8.89
C LYS A 99 8.59 -13.96 10.41
N PRO A 100 9.83 -13.83 10.92
CA PRO A 100 10.04 -13.79 12.36
C PRO A 100 9.19 -12.67 12.93
N ILE A 101 8.36 -13.00 13.91
CA ILE A 101 7.53 -12.03 14.60
C ILE A 101 8.49 -11.10 15.34
N ASN A 102 8.24 -9.79 15.26
CA ASN A 102 9.02 -8.82 16.01
C ASN A 102 8.67 -9.02 17.50
N PRO A 103 9.62 -9.39 18.38
CA PRO A 103 9.32 -9.72 19.77
C PRO A 103 8.63 -8.58 20.52
N VAL A 104 8.92 -7.32 20.17
CA VAL A 104 8.25 -6.14 20.76
C VAL A 104 6.78 -6.07 20.33
N ILE A 105 6.46 -6.47 19.10
CA ILE A 105 5.08 -6.49 18.60
C ILE A 105 4.32 -7.67 19.23
N ASP A 106 4.97 -8.82 19.43
CA ASP A 106 4.38 -9.96 20.15
C ASP A 106 4.02 -9.57 21.58
N GLU A 107 4.95 -8.97 22.33
CA GLU A 107 4.72 -8.52 23.71
C GLU A 107 3.58 -7.48 23.81
N ILE A 108 3.49 -6.55 22.84
CA ILE A 108 2.37 -5.59 22.76
C ILE A 108 1.06 -6.31 22.42
N THR A 109 1.09 -7.31 21.53
CA THR A 109 -0.09 -8.08 21.13
C THR A 109 -0.62 -8.92 22.29
N GLU A 110 0.26 -9.61 23.01
CA GLU A 110 -0.09 -10.36 24.23
C GLU A 110 -0.75 -9.44 25.27
N LYS A 111 -0.15 -8.27 25.56
CA LYS A 111 -0.74 -7.28 26.49
C LYS A 111 -2.10 -6.75 26.02
N ILE A 112 -2.32 -6.59 24.71
CA ILE A 112 -3.64 -6.18 24.20
C ILE A 112 -4.66 -7.33 24.36
N LEU A 113 -4.26 -8.57 24.06
CA LEU A 113 -5.13 -9.74 24.20
C LEU A 113 -5.51 -10.00 25.67
N GLU A 114 -4.55 -9.87 26.60
CA GLU A 114 -4.78 -10.05 28.04
C GLU A 114 -5.72 -8.99 28.63
N ASN A 115 -5.52 -7.71 28.28
CA ASN A 115 -6.25 -6.60 28.92
C ASN A 115 -7.60 -6.28 28.25
N TYR A 116 -7.73 -6.50 26.94
CA TYR A 116 -8.94 -6.14 26.18
C TYR A 116 -9.76 -7.34 25.70
N ASN A 117 -9.18 -8.55 25.70
CA ASN A 117 -9.80 -9.81 25.25
C ASN A 117 -10.73 -9.67 24.00
N PRO A 118 -10.24 -9.07 22.88
CA PRO A 118 -11.08 -8.76 21.73
C PRO A 118 -11.56 -10.04 21.02
N VAL A 119 -12.89 -10.23 20.95
CA VAL A 119 -13.51 -11.40 20.29
C VAL A 119 -13.78 -11.12 18.82
N THR A 120 -14.06 -9.86 18.47
CA THR A 120 -14.36 -9.40 17.12
C THR A 120 -13.33 -8.39 16.61
N SER A 121 -13.35 -8.13 15.30
CA SER A 121 -12.58 -7.03 14.69
C SER A 121 -13.03 -5.64 15.15
N GLY A 122 -14.27 -5.50 15.65
CA GLY A 122 -14.75 -4.27 16.27
C GLY A 122 -14.07 -3.99 17.61
N ASP A 123 -13.99 -5.01 18.47
CA ASP A 123 -13.36 -4.92 19.79
C ASP A 123 -11.86 -4.59 19.66
N LEU A 124 -11.18 -5.24 18.70
CA LEU A 124 -9.79 -4.92 18.38
C LEU A 124 -9.63 -3.46 17.91
N SER A 125 -10.59 -2.95 17.13
CA SER A 125 -10.57 -1.55 16.67
C SER A 125 -10.76 -0.57 17.84
N MET A 126 -11.56 -0.94 18.85
CA MET A 126 -11.74 -0.16 20.08
C MET A 126 -10.47 -0.16 20.95
N ALA A 127 -9.83 -1.31 21.13
CA ALA A 127 -8.53 -1.39 21.82
C ALA A 127 -7.44 -0.56 21.10
N MET A 128 -7.37 -0.66 19.78
CA MET A 128 -6.45 0.14 18.96
C MET A 128 -6.74 1.65 19.06
N LYS A 129 -8.01 2.06 19.14
CA LYS A 129 -8.43 3.45 19.35
C LYS A 129 -7.88 4.01 20.67
N GLU A 130 -8.01 3.27 21.78
CA GLU A 130 -7.48 3.69 23.09
C GLU A 130 -5.95 3.75 23.11
N VAL A 131 -5.29 2.74 22.52
CA VAL A 131 -3.82 2.72 22.37
C VAL A 131 -3.34 3.93 21.56
N PHE A 132 -4.04 4.26 20.47
CA PHE A 132 -3.73 5.42 19.63
C PHE A 132 -3.97 6.75 20.36
N GLN A 133 -5.11 6.90 21.05
CA GLN A 133 -5.44 8.06 21.87
C GLN A 133 -4.38 8.31 22.96
N ASN A 134 -4.00 7.27 23.71
CA ASN A 134 -2.96 7.34 24.75
C ASN A 134 -1.58 7.66 24.16
N THR A 135 -1.26 7.13 22.98
CA THR A 135 0.00 7.42 22.28
C THR A 135 0.08 8.89 21.87
N ILE A 136 -0.97 9.42 21.22
CA ILE A 136 -1.06 10.85 20.87
C ILE A 136 -0.99 11.72 22.12
N GLN A 137 -1.70 11.37 23.19
CA GLN A 137 -1.67 12.11 24.45
C GLN A 137 -0.26 12.19 25.04
N LYS A 138 0.49 11.09 25.02
CA LYS A 138 1.90 11.04 25.46
C LYS A 138 2.83 11.85 24.56
N MET A 139 2.63 11.81 23.24
CA MET A 139 3.42 12.61 22.30
C MET A 139 3.15 14.11 22.49
N MET A 140 1.89 14.53 22.60
CA MET A 140 1.48 15.92 22.89
C MET A 140 2.05 16.42 24.23
N ASN A 141 2.01 15.60 25.28
CA ASN A 141 2.62 15.94 26.56
C ASN A 141 4.13 16.14 26.42
N LYS A 142 4.84 15.23 25.74
CA LYS A 142 6.28 15.33 25.52
C LYS A 142 6.68 16.53 24.65
N GLU A 143 5.88 16.86 23.63
CA GLU A 143 6.05 18.07 22.83
C GLU A 143 5.95 19.32 23.71
N PHE A 144 4.94 19.37 24.58
CA PHE A 144 4.75 20.47 25.52
C PHE A 144 5.84 20.53 26.60
N ASP A 145 6.33 19.39 27.08
CA ASP A 145 7.46 19.31 28.01
C ASP A 145 8.73 19.91 27.38
N ASN A 146 8.99 19.61 26.10
CA ASN A 146 10.08 20.20 25.33
C ASN A 146 9.90 21.72 25.13
N PHE A 147 8.69 22.19 24.82
CA PHE A 147 8.40 23.62 24.65
C PHE A 147 8.59 24.42 25.96
N MET A 148 8.12 23.87 27.09
CA MET A 148 8.26 24.53 28.39
C MET A 148 9.69 24.45 28.95
N GLY A 149 10.50 23.47 28.52
CA GLY A 149 11.88 23.27 28.97
C GLY A 149 12.04 22.71 30.39
N TYR A 150 10.95 22.33 31.05
CA TYR A 150 10.93 21.78 32.41
C TYR A 150 9.70 20.89 32.62
N GLU A 151 9.77 19.87 33.48
CA GLU A 151 8.67 18.92 33.74
C GLU A 151 7.54 19.45 34.65
N LYS A 152 6.39 18.75 34.69
CA LYS A 152 5.30 19.09 35.60
C LYS A 152 5.77 19.07 37.06
N ASN A 153 5.45 20.12 37.81
CA ASN A 153 5.81 20.34 39.22
C ASN A 153 7.32 20.53 39.52
N ASP A 154 8.19 20.73 38.52
CA ASP A 154 9.57 21.09 38.81
C ASP A 154 9.65 22.50 39.42
N ASN A 155 10.25 22.66 40.60
CA ASN A 155 10.40 23.94 41.31
C ASN A 155 11.83 24.51 41.24
N LYS A 156 12.75 23.87 40.49
CA LYS A 156 14.19 24.21 40.50
C LYS A 156 14.58 25.35 39.57
N VAL A 157 13.74 25.67 38.58
CA VAL A 157 14.04 26.63 37.51
C VAL A 157 13.16 27.87 37.66
N GLN A 158 13.75 29.06 37.48
CA GLN A 158 13.03 30.33 37.39
C GLN A 158 12.33 30.41 36.01
N LYS A 159 11.04 30.76 35.98
CA LYS A 159 10.18 30.57 34.81
C LYS A 159 9.53 31.87 34.36
N GLU A 160 9.56 32.10 33.05
CA GLU A 160 8.82 33.19 32.41
C GLU A 160 7.36 32.76 32.14
N ASN A 161 7.17 31.55 31.61
CA ASN A 161 5.86 30.97 31.30
C ASN A 161 5.54 29.77 32.19
N TYR A 162 4.24 29.50 32.41
CA TYR A 162 3.75 28.47 33.32
C TYR A 162 2.74 27.55 32.64
N ARG A 163 2.63 26.31 33.13
CA ARG A 163 1.61 25.36 32.67
C ARG A 163 0.22 25.76 33.21
N ASN A 164 -0.80 25.70 32.38
CA ASN A 164 -2.17 26.14 32.67
C ASN A 164 -3.21 25.03 32.38
N GLY A 165 -2.93 23.83 32.88
CA GLY A 165 -3.80 22.66 32.72
C GLY A 165 -3.93 22.18 31.28
N PHE A 166 -5.12 21.70 30.95
CA PHE A 166 -5.46 21.07 29.68
C PHE A 166 -6.78 21.61 29.12
N SER A 167 -6.97 21.50 27.80
CA SER A 167 -8.26 21.72 27.14
C SER A 167 -8.65 20.47 26.37
N LYS A 168 -9.87 19.98 26.60
CA LYS A 168 -10.46 18.91 25.82
C LYS A 168 -10.63 19.32 24.36
N LYS A 169 -10.35 18.41 23.44
CA LYS A 169 -10.63 18.53 22.01
C LYS A 169 -11.08 17.16 21.47
N ASN A 170 -12.21 17.13 20.79
CA ASN A 170 -12.61 15.96 20.02
C ASN A 170 -11.91 15.98 18.66
N VAL A 171 -11.25 14.88 18.32
CA VAL A 171 -10.54 14.68 17.06
C VAL A 171 -11.03 13.41 16.36
N ASN A 172 -11.12 13.47 15.04
CA ASN A 172 -11.51 12.35 14.19
C ASN A 172 -10.24 11.59 13.75
N SER A 173 -10.22 10.27 13.97
CA SER A 173 -9.11 9.39 13.58
C SER A 173 -9.60 8.25 12.68
N GLN A 174 -8.67 7.47 12.12
CA GLN A 174 -9.01 6.25 11.36
C GLN A 174 -9.75 5.17 12.19
N TYR A 175 -9.74 5.27 13.52
CA TYR A 175 -10.48 4.42 14.46
C TYR A 175 -11.74 5.11 15.02
N GLY A 176 -12.21 6.17 14.36
CA GLY A 176 -13.35 6.98 14.75
C GLY A 176 -12.99 8.18 15.64
N GLN A 177 -14.01 8.86 16.15
CA GLN A 177 -13.87 10.06 16.98
C GLN A 177 -13.37 9.75 18.40
N MET A 178 -12.36 10.47 18.87
CA MET A 178 -11.75 10.35 20.21
C MET A 178 -11.56 11.72 20.88
N GLU A 179 -11.59 11.76 22.21
CA GLU A 179 -11.32 12.98 23.00
C GLU A 179 -9.85 13.00 23.43
N ILE A 180 -9.18 14.14 23.32
CA ILE A 180 -7.80 14.34 23.79
C ILE A 180 -7.70 15.58 24.68
N ASP A 181 -6.80 15.54 25.66
CA ASP A 181 -6.51 16.64 26.57
C ASP A 181 -5.29 17.41 26.06
N ILE A 182 -5.50 18.56 25.41
CA ILE A 182 -4.40 19.36 24.87
C ILE A 182 -3.76 20.19 26.00
N PRO A 183 -2.45 20.04 26.27
CA PRO A 183 -1.76 20.84 27.29
C PRO A 183 -1.72 22.30 26.89
N ARG A 184 -1.79 23.19 27.88
CA ARG A 184 -1.80 24.65 27.68
C ARG A 184 -0.76 25.34 28.54
N ASP A 185 -0.14 26.37 27.99
CA ASP A 185 0.65 27.34 28.73
C ASP A 185 -0.21 28.54 29.18
N ARG A 186 0.35 29.39 30.05
CA ARG A 186 -0.34 30.54 30.64
C ARG A 186 -0.33 31.75 29.72
N GLU A 187 0.70 31.90 28.90
CA GLU A 187 0.83 33.00 27.93
C GLU A 187 0.20 32.68 26.56
N ALA A 188 -0.34 31.48 26.37
CA ALA A 188 -0.91 30.95 25.13
C ALA A 188 0.06 30.93 23.92
N LYS A 189 1.37 30.93 24.18
CA LYS A 189 2.46 30.90 23.18
C LYS A 189 2.70 29.51 22.59
N PHE A 190 2.20 28.43 23.22
CA PHE A 190 2.42 27.08 22.71
C PHE A 190 1.68 26.85 21.38
N GLU A 191 2.38 26.33 20.37
CA GLU A 191 1.85 25.99 19.05
C GLU A 191 2.12 24.50 18.77
N PRO A 192 1.15 23.58 19.02
CA PRO A 192 1.35 22.16 18.82
C PRO A 192 1.47 21.79 17.34
N ILE A 193 2.43 20.91 17.04
CA ILE A 193 2.74 20.38 15.71
C ILE A 193 2.01 19.06 15.46
N ILE A 194 1.91 18.19 16.48
CA ILE A 194 1.31 16.86 16.33
C ILE A 194 -0.19 16.96 16.00
N ILE A 195 -0.89 17.89 16.64
CA ILE A 195 -2.28 18.25 16.35
C ILE A 195 -2.40 19.76 16.49
N LYS A 196 -2.51 20.46 15.36
CA LYS A 196 -2.50 21.93 15.31
C LYS A 196 -3.70 22.53 16.04
N LYS A 197 -3.60 23.82 16.35
CA LYS A 197 -4.74 24.62 16.83
C LYS A 197 -5.90 24.48 15.82
N TYR A 198 -7.11 24.27 16.34
CA TYR A 198 -8.36 24.07 15.58
C TYR A 198 -8.48 22.81 14.67
N GLU A 199 -7.40 22.14 14.29
CA GLU A 199 -7.38 20.92 13.45
C GLU A 199 -8.10 19.74 14.12
N ARG A 200 -9.36 19.45 13.75
CA ARG A 200 -10.18 18.39 14.36
C ARG A 200 -10.12 17.05 13.61
N ASP A 201 -9.44 16.99 12.49
CA ASP A 201 -9.25 15.77 11.73
C ASP A 201 -7.76 15.43 11.71
N ILE A 202 -7.44 14.21 12.14
CA ILE A 202 -6.09 13.65 12.15
C ILE A 202 -6.05 12.34 11.36
N SER A 203 -7.06 12.10 10.53
CA SER A 203 -7.21 10.87 9.77
C SER A 203 -6.72 11.06 8.34
N GLU A 204 -6.00 10.07 7.80
CA GLU A 204 -5.63 9.99 6.38
C GLU A 204 -6.85 9.65 5.49
N LEU A 205 -8.07 9.94 5.95
CA LEU A 205 -9.33 9.61 5.28
C LEU A 205 -9.81 10.70 4.33
N VAL A 206 -9.17 11.87 4.29
CA VAL A 206 -9.51 12.95 3.36
C VAL A 206 -9.35 12.49 1.90
N ASP A 207 -8.28 11.74 1.59
CA ASP A 207 -8.09 11.08 0.28
C ASP A 207 -9.24 10.13 -0.06
N MET A 208 -9.83 9.48 0.95
CA MET A 208 -10.99 8.61 0.75
C MET A 208 -12.27 9.42 0.48
N VAL A 209 -12.47 10.54 1.18
CA VAL A 209 -13.56 11.50 0.90
C VAL A 209 -13.46 11.99 -0.56
N PHE A 210 -12.28 12.42 -1.01
CA PHE A 210 -12.02 12.77 -2.42
C PHE A 210 -12.31 11.61 -3.37
N ALA A 211 -11.85 10.39 -3.06
CA ALA A 211 -12.03 9.21 -3.91
C ALA A 211 -13.49 8.75 -4.02
N LEU A 212 -14.32 8.97 -2.99
CA LEU A 212 -15.75 8.68 -3.00
C LEU A 212 -16.54 9.76 -3.74
N TYR A 213 -16.24 11.04 -3.49
CA TYR A 213 -16.84 12.16 -4.20
C TYR A 213 -16.53 12.13 -5.70
N SER A 214 -15.29 11.82 -6.08
CA SER A 214 -14.87 11.63 -7.49
C SER A 214 -15.55 10.47 -8.20
N ARG A 215 -16.18 9.54 -7.45
CA ARG A 215 -17.02 8.46 -8.00
C ARG A 215 -18.49 8.87 -8.16
N GLY A 216 -18.85 10.11 -7.85
CA GLY A 216 -20.20 10.65 -7.97
C GLY A 216 -21.11 10.39 -6.76
N MET A 217 -20.55 9.99 -5.60
CA MET A 217 -21.34 9.90 -4.36
C MET A 217 -21.70 11.30 -3.85
N SER A 218 -22.93 11.50 -3.35
CA SER A 218 -23.31 12.79 -2.78
C SER A 218 -22.60 13.03 -1.44
N THR A 219 -22.50 14.29 -1.00
CA THR A 219 -21.88 14.63 0.28
C THR A 219 -22.61 14.01 1.49
N ARG A 220 -23.87 13.60 1.33
CA ARG A 220 -24.63 12.83 2.34
C ARG A 220 -24.23 11.35 2.32
N ASP A 221 -24.18 10.73 1.14
CA ASP A 221 -23.78 9.32 1.02
C ASP A 221 -22.34 9.10 1.50
N VAL A 222 -21.45 10.07 1.24
CA VAL A 222 -20.08 10.06 1.76
C VAL A 222 -20.09 10.20 3.29
N SER A 223 -20.89 11.10 3.87
CA SER A 223 -21.07 11.23 5.34
C SER A 223 -21.47 9.89 5.96
N ASP A 224 -22.51 9.26 5.41
CA ASP A 224 -23.09 8.03 5.94
C ASP A 224 -22.12 6.84 5.74
N PHE A 225 -21.35 6.82 4.66
CA PHE A 225 -20.27 5.85 4.45
C PHE A 225 -19.13 6.02 5.46
N MET A 226 -18.64 7.25 5.67
CA MET A 226 -17.56 7.52 6.62
C MET A 226 -17.97 7.19 8.06
N PHE A 227 -19.22 7.50 8.43
CA PHE A 227 -19.76 7.15 9.73
C PHE A 227 -19.95 5.64 9.91
N SER A 228 -20.62 4.97 8.97
CA SER A 228 -20.90 3.52 9.06
C SER A 228 -19.64 2.65 8.98
N LYS A 229 -18.62 3.07 8.22
CA LYS A 229 -17.40 2.26 8.01
C LYS A 229 -16.26 2.57 8.98
N TYR A 230 -16.10 3.83 9.38
CA TYR A 230 -14.97 4.29 10.20
C TYR A 230 -15.39 4.92 11.54
N GLY A 231 -16.68 5.08 11.82
CA GLY A 231 -17.15 5.77 13.03
C GLY A 231 -16.80 7.25 13.05
N VAL A 232 -16.51 7.85 11.89
CA VAL A 232 -16.15 9.26 11.76
C VAL A 232 -17.37 10.07 11.35
N ASN A 233 -17.76 11.01 12.21
CA ASN A 233 -18.89 11.90 11.94
C ASN A 233 -18.40 13.16 11.22
N TYR A 234 -18.59 13.20 9.89
CA TYR A 234 -18.49 14.41 9.08
C TYR A 234 -19.89 14.87 8.68
N SER A 235 -20.22 16.13 8.92
CA SER A 235 -21.41 16.71 8.28
C SER A 235 -21.22 16.83 6.77
N PRO A 236 -22.31 16.79 5.96
CA PRO A 236 -22.24 17.04 4.52
C PRO A 236 -21.59 18.39 4.16
N THR A 237 -21.69 19.38 5.05
CA THR A 237 -21.02 20.68 4.93
C THR A 237 -19.50 20.56 5.11
N GLN A 238 -19.03 19.76 6.08
CA GLN A 238 -17.59 19.51 6.25
C GLN A 238 -17.01 18.74 5.06
N ILE A 239 -17.74 17.76 4.51
CA ILE A 239 -17.32 17.08 3.28
C ILE A 239 -17.23 18.07 2.13
N SER A 240 -18.22 18.95 1.97
CA SER A 240 -18.16 20.02 0.96
C SER A 240 -16.97 20.97 1.16
N GLN A 241 -16.58 21.25 2.40
CA GLN A 241 -15.42 22.08 2.72
C GLN A 241 -14.10 21.37 2.39
N LEU A 242 -13.94 20.10 2.78
CA LEU A 242 -12.78 19.27 2.43
C LEU A 242 -12.66 19.15 0.90
N THR A 243 -13.77 18.91 0.19
CA THR A 243 -13.75 18.87 -1.29
C THR A 243 -13.41 20.21 -1.93
N ASN A 244 -13.56 21.34 -1.23
CA ASN A 244 -13.15 22.64 -1.75
C ASN A 244 -11.64 22.90 -1.64
N GLU A 245 -10.89 22.11 -0.85
CA GLU A 245 -9.42 22.26 -0.77
C GLU A 245 -8.74 21.98 -2.11
N ILE A 246 -9.30 21.05 -2.91
CA ILE A 246 -8.82 20.73 -4.26
C ILE A 246 -9.08 21.83 -5.30
N VAL A 247 -9.80 22.91 -4.95
CA VAL A 247 -10.10 24.00 -5.90
C VAL A 247 -8.83 24.74 -6.31
N GLU A 248 -7.86 24.91 -5.41
CA GLU A 248 -6.55 25.49 -5.77
C GLU A 248 -5.72 24.52 -6.63
N ASP A 249 -5.73 23.22 -6.33
CA ASP A 249 -5.08 22.22 -7.20
C ASP A 249 -5.70 22.16 -8.60
N ALA A 250 -7.03 22.27 -8.69
CA ALA A 250 -7.75 22.37 -9.95
C ALA A 250 -7.39 23.66 -10.71
N ARG A 251 -7.21 24.78 -10.00
CA ARG A 251 -6.75 26.06 -10.60
C ARG A 251 -5.32 25.95 -11.11
N LEU A 252 -4.40 25.38 -10.32
CA LEU A 252 -3.01 25.11 -10.73
C LEU A 252 -2.95 24.16 -11.93
N TRP A 253 -3.81 23.13 -11.96
CA TRP A 253 -3.96 22.24 -13.11
C TRP A 253 -4.51 22.96 -14.35
N GLN A 254 -5.45 23.90 -14.18
CA GLN A 254 -5.99 24.72 -15.28
C GLN A 254 -4.97 25.76 -15.79
N GLU A 255 -4.02 26.19 -14.95
CA GLU A 255 -2.93 27.10 -15.30
C GLU A 255 -1.66 26.35 -15.78
N ARG A 256 -1.60 25.02 -15.67
CA ARG A 256 -0.40 24.21 -15.99
C ARG A 256 0.11 24.47 -17.40
N LYS A 257 1.43 24.53 -17.56
CA LYS A 257 2.08 24.63 -18.88
C LYS A 257 1.71 23.42 -19.73
N LEU A 258 1.49 23.68 -21.02
CA LEU A 258 1.13 22.69 -22.04
C LEU A 258 2.30 22.48 -23.00
N GLU A 259 2.26 21.40 -23.77
CA GLU A 259 3.24 21.19 -24.85
C GLU A 259 3.12 22.27 -25.94
N THR A 260 4.18 22.44 -26.73
CA THR A 260 4.19 23.45 -27.80
C THR A 260 3.35 23.03 -29.00
N TYR A 261 3.08 21.74 -29.18
CA TYR A 261 2.45 21.19 -30.37
C TYR A 261 1.41 20.12 -30.05
N TYR A 262 0.18 20.34 -30.53
CA TYR A 262 -0.92 19.37 -30.46
C TYR A 262 -1.47 19.13 -31.87
N PRO A 263 -1.20 17.98 -32.51
CA PRO A 263 -1.74 17.65 -33.83
C PRO A 263 -3.26 17.84 -33.95
N ILE A 264 -4.03 17.43 -32.93
CA ILE A 264 -5.49 17.50 -32.94
C ILE A 264 -6.00 18.01 -31.60
N ILE A 265 -6.92 18.97 -31.63
CA ILE A 265 -7.69 19.40 -30.45
C ILE A 265 -9.19 19.18 -30.72
N TYR A 266 -9.86 18.55 -29.76
CA TYR A 266 -11.31 18.39 -29.70
C TYR A 266 -11.91 19.39 -28.72
N ILE A 267 -13.05 19.96 -29.08
CA ILE A 267 -13.87 20.84 -28.24
C ILE A 267 -15.29 20.25 -28.21
N ASP A 268 -15.72 19.88 -27.01
CA ASP A 268 -17.04 19.29 -26.71
C ASP A 268 -17.72 20.10 -25.59
N ALA A 269 -19.05 20.01 -25.47
CA ALA A 269 -19.83 20.78 -24.50
C ALA A 269 -20.86 19.92 -23.75
N VAL A 270 -20.64 19.77 -22.44
CA VAL A 270 -21.56 19.05 -21.55
C VAL A 270 -22.43 20.05 -20.81
N HIS A 271 -23.75 19.88 -20.87
CA HIS A 271 -24.69 20.77 -20.24
C HIS A 271 -25.08 20.30 -18.84
N PHE A 272 -25.02 21.21 -17.86
CA PHE A 272 -25.38 20.94 -16.47
C PHE A 272 -26.42 21.94 -15.97
N HIS A 273 -27.28 21.50 -15.05
CA HIS A 273 -28.16 22.37 -14.29
C HIS A 273 -27.39 22.89 -13.06
N ILE A 274 -27.16 24.20 -13.01
CA ILE A 274 -26.39 24.87 -11.96
C ILE A 274 -27.29 25.91 -11.30
N VAL A 275 -27.26 25.99 -9.98
CA VAL A 275 -27.92 27.07 -9.24
C VAL A 275 -27.02 28.30 -9.32
N ASP A 276 -27.53 29.38 -9.91
CA ASP A 276 -26.87 30.68 -9.91
C ASP A 276 -27.89 31.77 -9.55
N ASN A 277 -27.52 32.67 -8.65
CA ASN A 277 -28.41 33.70 -8.09
C ASN A 277 -29.79 33.15 -7.63
N ASN A 278 -29.79 31.98 -6.99
CA ASN A 278 -30.97 31.19 -6.58
C ASN A 278 -31.90 30.69 -7.71
N VAL A 279 -31.48 30.80 -8.98
CA VAL A 279 -32.21 30.28 -10.15
C VAL A 279 -31.46 29.07 -10.73
N VAL A 280 -32.19 27.99 -11.04
CA VAL A 280 -31.61 26.84 -11.74
C VAL A 280 -31.44 27.21 -13.21
N THR A 281 -30.20 27.43 -13.64
CA THR A 281 -29.84 27.74 -15.03
C THR A 281 -29.17 26.53 -15.68
N LYS A 282 -29.40 26.32 -16.98
CA LYS A 282 -28.68 25.31 -17.77
C LYS A 282 -27.43 25.99 -18.33
N LYS A 283 -26.25 25.58 -17.87
CA LYS A 283 -24.95 26.12 -18.34
C LYS A 283 -24.19 25.06 -19.13
N ALA A 284 -23.36 25.50 -20.07
CA ALA A 284 -22.47 24.65 -20.84
C ALA A 284 -21.07 24.63 -20.21
N THR A 285 -20.53 23.42 -20.02
CA THR A 285 -19.14 23.18 -19.64
C THR A 285 -18.40 22.67 -20.87
N TYR A 286 -17.54 23.52 -21.42
CA TYR A 286 -16.69 23.21 -22.55
C TYR A 286 -15.48 22.40 -22.10
N VAL A 287 -15.33 21.20 -22.66
CA VAL A 287 -14.21 20.29 -22.44
C VAL A 287 -13.29 20.37 -23.65
N ILE A 288 -12.03 20.75 -23.42
CA ILE A 288 -11.01 20.81 -24.46
C ILE A 288 -10.04 19.66 -24.25
N MET A 289 -9.95 18.75 -25.23
CA MET A 289 -9.07 17.58 -25.19
C MET A 289 -8.07 17.65 -26.34
N GLY A 290 -6.78 17.59 -26.03
CA GLY A 290 -5.69 17.54 -27.01
C GLY A 290 -5.21 16.11 -27.23
N ILE A 291 -4.70 15.85 -28.44
CA ILE A 291 -3.78 14.76 -28.73
C ILE A 291 -2.40 15.39 -28.88
N ASN A 292 -1.42 14.95 -28.09
CA ASN A 292 -0.05 15.48 -28.12
C ASN A 292 0.80 14.86 -29.27
N GLY A 293 2.07 15.26 -29.38
CA GLY A 293 2.98 14.75 -30.42
C GLY A 293 3.18 13.22 -30.38
N ASP A 294 3.09 12.61 -29.20
CA ASP A 294 3.23 11.16 -28.98
C ASP A 294 1.91 10.38 -29.18
N GLY A 295 0.81 11.06 -29.56
CA GLY A 295 -0.51 10.43 -29.74
C GLY A 295 -1.29 10.19 -28.44
N GLN A 296 -0.83 10.72 -27.30
CA GLN A 296 -1.53 10.62 -26.02
C GLN A 296 -2.66 11.66 -25.94
N LYS A 297 -3.80 11.25 -25.38
CA LYS A 297 -4.95 12.12 -25.12
C LYS A 297 -4.84 12.76 -23.75
N GLU A 298 -5.02 14.06 -23.64
CA GLU A 298 -5.15 14.76 -22.36
C GLU A 298 -6.19 15.89 -22.41
N ILE A 299 -6.76 16.24 -21.25
CA ILE A 299 -7.65 17.39 -21.13
C ILE A 299 -6.80 18.64 -20.96
N LEU A 300 -6.93 19.58 -21.90
CA LEU A 300 -6.20 20.85 -21.91
C LEU A 300 -6.88 21.87 -20.99
N GLY A 301 -8.21 21.87 -20.91
CA GLY A 301 -8.95 22.75 -20.01
C GLY A 301 -10.44 22.47 -19.97
N LEU A 302 -11.07 23.00 -18.91
CA LEU A 302 -12.52 23.01 -18.68
C LEU A 302 -12.96 24.47 -18.54
N TYR A 303 -14.06 24.86 -19.20
CA TYR A 303 -14.57 26.24 -19.16
C TYR A 303 -16.09 26.25 -19.02
N ILE A 304 -16.61 26.91 -17.98
CA ILE A 304 -18.06 26.97 -17.69
C ILE A 304 -18.61 28.34 -18.09
N ARG A 305 -19.61 28.37 -18.98
CA ARG A 305 -20.33 29.60 -19.40
C ARG A 305 -21.81 29.34 -19.71
N GLU A 306 -22.57 30.43 -19.72
CA GLU A 306 -23.98 30.44 -20.12
C GLU A 306 -24.15 30.59 -21.64
N ASN A 307 -23.44 31.55 -22.23
CA ASN A 307 -23.61 31.96 -23.62
C ASN A 307 -22.31 31.85 -24.40
N GLU A 308 -22.41 31.35 -25.63
CA GLU A 308 -21.31 31.39 -26.59
C GLU A 308 -21.10 32.80 -27.15
N SER A 309 -19.84 33.19 -27.28
CA SER A 309 -19.47 34.41 -27.97
C SER A 309 -18.08 34.28 -28.56
N ALA A 310 -17.83 34.97 -29.67
CA ALA A 310 -16.49 35.04 -30.26
C ALA A 310 -15.45 35.57 -29.25
N LYS A 311 -15.84 36.50 -28.36
CA LYS A 311 -14.98 37.02 -27.29
C LYS A 311 -14.60 35.95 -26.26
N PHE A 312 -15.54 35.06 -25.90
CA PHE A 312 -15.25 33.91 -25.04
C PHE A 312 -14.26 32.95 -25.70
N TRP A 313 -14.53 32.51 -26.93
CA TRP A 313 -13.64 31.59 -27.65
C TRP A 313 -12.24 32.19 -27.88
N MET A 314 -12.15 33.48 -28.17
CA MET A 314 -10.86 34.21 -28.19
C MET A 314 -10.13 34.18 -26.84
N SER A 315 -10.85 34.32 -25.71
CA SER A 315 -10.22 34.24 -24.38
C SER A 315 -9.69 32.83 -24.06
N VAL A 316 -10.43 31.80 -24.48
CA VAL A 316 -10.06 30.38 -24.32
C VAL A 316 -8.82 30.04 -25.14
N LEU A 317 -8.80 30.40 -26.43
CA LEU A 317 -7.65 30.15 -27.31
C LEU A 317 -6.41 30.95 -26.87
N ASN A 318 -6.59 32.19 -26.40
CA ASN A 318 -5.49 32.96 -25.81
C ASN A 318 -4.95 32.33 -24.52
N ALA A 319 -5.80 31.76 -23.66
CA ALA A 319 -5.36 31.05 -22.47
C ALA A 319 -4.52 29.81 -22.82
N LEU A 320 -4.94 29.02 -23.81
CA LEU A 320 -4.18 27.88 -24.32
C LEU A 320 -2.82 28.30 -24.91
N LYS A 321 -2.80 29.37 -25.70
CA LYS A 321 -1.57 29.95 -26.25
C LYS A 321 -0.60 30.43 -25.17
N ASN A 322 -1.10 31.17 -24.17
CA ASN A 322 -0.31 31.67 -23.04
C ASN A 322 0.28 30.54 -22.19
N ARG A 323 -0.35 29.36 -22.17
CA ARG A 323 0.13 28.16 -21.46
C ARG A 323 1.20 27.37 -22.23
N GLY A 324 1.45 27.69 -23.49
CA GLY A 324 2.59 27.15 -24.26
C GLY A 324 2.28 26.69 -25.69
N ILE A 325 1.01 26.51 -26.06
CA ILE A 325 0.66 25.98 -27.38
C ILE A 325 1.05 26.98 -28.47
N SER A 326 1.94 26.56 -29.38
CA SER A 326 2.43 27.36 -30.51
C SER A 326 1.92 26.85 -31.86
N LYS A 327 1.63 25.55 -32.00
CA LYS A 327 1.13 24.93 -33.24
C LYS A 327 0.00 23.94 -32.95
N ILE A 328 -1.05 24.03 -33.76
CA ILE A 328 -2.19 23.10 -33.82
C ILE A 328 -2.46 22.83 -35.30
N ASP A 329 -2.65 21.57 -35.68
CA ASP A 329 -2.88 21.22 -37.10
C ASP A 329 -4.37 21.03 -37.42
N ILE A 330 -5.14 20.47 -36.49
CA ILE A 330 -6.58 20.25 -36.63
C ILE A 330 -7.31 20.67 -35.35
N ILE A 331 -8.40 21.44 -35.48
CA ILE A 331 -9.38 21.68 -34.42
C ILE A 331 -10.72 21.07 -34.83
N CYS A 332 -11.24 20.18 -34.00
CA CYS A 332 -12.54 19.54 -34.16
C CYS A 332 -13.49 20.05 -33.05
N SER A 333 -14.32 21.02 -33.37
CA SER A 333 -15.42 21.46 -32.52
C SER A 333 -16.74 20.87 -33.01
N GLN A 334 -17.59 20.40 -32.11
CA GLN A 334 -19.00 20.18 -32.45
C GLN A 334 -19.66 21.54 -32.76
N ILE A 335 -20.58 21.58 -33.73
CA ILE A 335 -21.49 22.73 -33.90
C ILE A 335 -22.54 22.60 -32.79
N ILE A 336 -22.61 23.64 -31.95
CA ILE A 336 -23.49 23.70 -30.76
C ILE A 336 -24.69 24.59 -31.07
#